data_AF-A0A6F8TBC8-F1
#
_entry.id   AF-A0A6F8TBC8-F1
#
_cell.length_a   1.000
_cell.length_b   1.000
_cell.length_c   1.000
_cell.angle_alpha   90.00
_cell.angle_beta   90.00
_cell.angle_gamma   90.00
#
_symmetry.space_group_name_H-M   'P 1'
#
loop_
_entity.id
_entity.type
_entity.pdbx_description
1 polymer ?
#
loop_
_entity_poly.entity_id
_entity_poly.type
_entity_poly.pdbx_seq_one_letter_code
_entity_poly.pdbx_strand_id
1 'polypeptide(L)'
;MGSQQFKVLISVFLKSFLLFFIPISYGHAADNPCGVSCTQTIVNNASASAINQANQFTENTAQNTLAQANTYTDNAINTRVYEKVVIFAENAASIVGAGATQWAFGDGDTGGIGIPLVEDWELFAVSFQARSVTLSTNVNMIVRNMNDASILYLFTAPLLVTPPAANGVYTELLATPVPIPAGTTIGFATSSVSAGVVTGARVAVWLRRHPD
;
A
#
# COMPACT_ATOMS: atom_id res chain seq x y z
N MET A 1 13.47 -29.99 7.18
CA MET A 1 14.11 -29.28 6.07
C MET A 1 13.32 -29.57 4.79
N GLY A 2 12.73 -28.53 4.18
CA GLY A 2 11.78 -28.69 3.06
C GLY A 2 12.48 -29.16 1.78
N SER A 3 11.76 -29.89 0.92
CA SER A 3 12.31 -30.55 -0.28
C SER A 3 13.01 -29.60 -1.27
N GLN A 4 12.70 -28.30 -1.20
CA GLN A 4 13.36 -27.22 -1.96
C GLN A 4 14.83 -27.01 -1.52
N GLN A 5 15.11 -27.01 -0.21
CA GLN A 5 16.47 -26.78 0.30
C GLN A 5 17.41 -27.95 -0.03
N PHE A 6 16.88 -29.18 -0.05
CA PHE A 6 17.65 -30.36 -0.43
C PHE A 6 18.01 -30.37 -1.93
N LYS A 7 17.11 -29.89 -2.80
CA LYS A 7 17.36 -29.75 -4.25
C LYS A 7 18.43 -28.69 -4.56
N VAL A 8 18.42 -27.57 -3.86
CA VAL A 8 19.44 -26.51 -4.03
C VAL A 8 20.82 -27.02 -3.60
N LEU A 9 20.91 -27.70 -2.45
CA LEU A 9 22.17 -28.24 -1.95
C LEU A 9 22.78 -29.29 -2.90
N ILE A 10 21.96 -30.20 -3.44
CA ILE A 10 22.41 -31.20 -4.43
C ILE A 10 22.85 -30.54 -5.73
N SER A 11 22.11 -29.52 -6.22
CA SER A 11 22.45 -28.81 -7.46
C SER A 11 23.80 -28.07 -7.36
N VAL A 12 24.04 -27.40 -6.22
CA VAL A 12 25.33 -26.73 -5.96
C VAL A 12 26.45 -27.76 -5.83
N PHE A 13 26.25 -28.86 -5.09
CA PHE A 13 27.27 -29.87 -4.89
C PHE A 13 27.63 -30.62 -6.19
N LEU A 14 26.65 -31.00 -7.02
CA LEU A 14 26.93 -31.65 -8.31
C LEU A 14 27.64 -30.72 -9.29
N LYS A 15 27.26 -29.44 -9.36
CA LYS A 15 27.91 -28.46 -10.25
C LYS A 15 29.35 -28.18 -9.81
N SER A 16 29.61 -28.15 -8.50
CA SER A 16 30.97 -28.00 -7.96
C SER A 16 31.82 -29.27 -8.11
N PHE A 17 31.23 -30.46 -8.05
CA PHE A 17 31.96 -31.73 -8.19
C PHE A 17 32.34 -32.04 -9.65
N LEU A 18 31.52 -31.61 -10.61
CA LEU A 18 31.81 -31.72 -12.05
C LEU A 18 32.97 -30.83 -12.53
N LEU A 19 33.36 -29.81 -11.75
CA LEU A 19 34.51 -28.94 -12.06
C LEU A 19 35.86 -29.58 -11.72
N PHE A 20 35.90 -30.67 -10.95
CA PHE A 20 37.15 -31.37 -10.58
C PHE A 20 37.59 -32.45 -11.58
N PHE A 21 36.76 -32.77 -12.57
CA PHE A 21 37.09 -33.76 -13.61
C PHE A 21 36.98 -33.13 -15.00
N ILE A 22 37.87 -32.19 -15.31
CA ILE A 22 38.17 -31.88 -16.71
C ILE A 22 39.20 -32.94 -17.14
N PRO A 23 38.86 -33.91 -18.01
CA PRO A 23 39.89 -34.74 -18.62
C PRO A 23 40.76 -33.82 -19.47
N ILE A 24 41.95 -33.50 -18.96
CA ILE A 24 42.98 -32.90 -19.78
C ILE A 24 43.35 -34.01 -20.78
N SER A 25 43.12 -33.78 -22.07
CA SER A 25 43.58 -34.68 -23.12
C SER A 25 45.10 -34.74 -23.05
N TYR A 26 45.65 -35.73 -22.33
CA TYR A 26 47.07 -36.02 -22.38
C TYR A 26 47.33 -36.64 -23.75
N GLY A 27 47.79 -35.81 -24.69
CA GLY A 27 48.48 -36.30 -25.87
C GLY A 27 49.60 -37.22 -25.39
N HIS A 28 49.64 -38.44 -25.90
CA HIS A 28 50.74 -39.38 -25.63
C HIS A 28 52.08 -38.66 -25.81
N ALA A 29 52.95 -38.76 -24.81
CA ALA A 29 54.25 -38.10 -24.74
C ALA A 29 55.29 -38.60 -25.78
N ALA A 30 54.84 -39.28 -26.84
CA ALA A 30 55.73 -39.93 -27.80
C ALA A 30 56.19 -39.01 -28.96
N ASP A 31 55.49 -37.91 -29.26
CA ASP A 31 55.85 -37.01 -30.38
C ASP A 31 55.72 -35.52 -30.00
N ASN A 32 56.66 -34.98 -29.20
CA ASN A 32 56.71 -33.54 -28.92
C ASN A 32 57.95 -32.89 -29.56
N PRO A 33 57.86 -32.35 -30.79
CA PRO A 33 59.00 -31.71 -31.47
C PRO A 33 59.43 -30.35 -30.87
N CYS A 34 58.81 -29.87 -29.77
CA CYS A 34 59.06 -28.50 -29.25
C CYS A 34 59.41 -28.38 -27.75
N GLY A 35 59.54 -29.46 -26.98
CA GLY A 35 60.03 -29.41 -25.60
C GLY A 35 59.09 -28.68 -24.60
N VAL A 36 59.67 -28.17 -23.49
CA VAL A 36 58.99 -27.53 -22.34
C VAL A 36 58.08 -26.33 -22.70
N SER A 37 58.32 -25.67 -23.85
CA SER A 37 57.56 -24.48 -24.28
C SER A 37 56.13 -24.81 -24.72
N CYS A 38 55.93 -25.97 -25.36
CA CYS A 38 54.62 -26.43 -25.80
C CYS A 38 53.74 -26.86 -24.62
N THR A 39 54.32 -27.52 -23.61
CA THR A 39 53.63 -27.86 -22.35
C THR A 39 53.21 -26.61 -21.58
N GLN A 40 54.09 -25.62 -21.46
CA GLN A 40 53.77 -24.35 -20.80
C GLN A 40 52.62 -23.62 -21.49
N THR A 41 52.57 -23.64 -22.83
CA THR A 41 51.51 -23.00 -23.63
C THR A 41 50.15 -23.66 -23.39
N ILE A 42 50.09 -25.00 -23.35
CA ILE A 42 48.85 -25.74 -23.07
C ILE A 42 48.35 -25.43 -21.66
N VAL A 43 49.25 -25.42 -20.66
CA VAL A 43 48.90 -25.07 -19.28
C VAL A 43 48.37 -23.65 -19.20
N ASN A 44 49.05 -22.68 -19.81
CA ASN A 44 48.60 -21.28 -19.81
C ASN A 44 47.21 -21.11 -20.44
N ASN A 45 46.94 -21.80 -21.55
CA ASN A 45 45.63 -21.76 -22.21
C ASN A 45 44.53 -22.41 -21.36
N ALA A 46 44.83 -23.54 -20.72
CA ALA A 46 43.90 -24.20 -19.80
C ALA A 46 43.60 -23.34 -18.57
N SER A 47 44.61 -22.71 -17.99
CA SER A 47 44.46 -21.77 -16.87
C SER A 47 43.64 -20.54 -17.27
N ALA A 48 43.90 -19.95 -18.44
CA ALA A 48 43.12 -18.83 -18.95
C ALA A 48 41.63 -19.21 -19.17
N SER A 49 41.38 -20.39 -19.73
CA SER A 49 40.01 -20.92 -19.91
C SER A 49 39.30 -21.13 -18.57
N ALA A 50 39.98 -21.71 -17.58
CA ALA A 50 39.42 -21.94 -16.25
C ALA A 50 39.09 -20.61 -15.53
N ILE A 51 39.96 -19.61 -15.62
CA ILE A 51 39.72 -18.27 -15.07
C ILE A 51 38.51 -17.60 -15.74
N ASN A 52 38.42 -17.65 -17.07
CA ASN A 52 37.29 -17.08 -17.80
C ASN A 52 35.96 -17.73 -17.41
N GLN A 53 35.94 -19.05 -17.25
CA GLN A 53 34.74 -19.77 -16.79
C GLN A 53 34.39 -19.42 -15.34
N ALA A 54 35.37 -19.31 -14.45
CA ALA A 54 35.15 -18.91 -13.06
C ALA A 54 34.60 -17.47 -12.96
N ASN A 55 35.11 -16.55 -13.78
CA ASN A 55 34.63 -15.18 -13.87
C ASN A 55 33.18 -15.15 -14.35
N GLN A 56 32.85 -15.86 -15.45
CA GLN A 56 31.48 -15.95 -15.95
C GLN A 56 30.51 -16.54 -14.92
N PHE A 57 30.92 -17.59 -14.20
CA PHE A 57 30.10 -18.17 -13.14
C PHE A 57 29.84 -17.16 -12.00
N THR A 58 30.88 -16.42 -11.61
CA THR A 58 30.78 -15.40 -10.56
C THR A 58 29.88 -14.26 -10.98
N GLU A 59 30.03 -13.75 -12.21
CA GLU A 59 29.18 -12.70 -12.79
C GLU A 59 27.72 -13.14 -12.86
N ASN A 60 27.45 -14.34 -13.38
CA ASN A 60 26.10 -14.87 -13.48
C ASN A 60 25.47 -15.07 -12.11
N THR A 61 26.22 -15.59 -11.14
CA THR A 61 25.75 -15.75 -9.76
C THR A 61 25.42 -14.38 -9.13
N ALA A 62 26.32 -13.41 -9.27
CA ALA A 62 26.13 -12.06 -8.73
C ALA A 62 24.91 -11.37 -9.36
N GLN A 63 24.74 -11.44 -10.67
CA GLN A 63 23.57 -10.89 -11.37
C GLN A 63 22.28 -11.55 -10.91
N ASN A 64 22.25 -12.88 -10.77
CA ASN A 64 21.08 -13.60 -10.28
C ASN A 64 20.72 -13.22 -8.84
N THR A 65 21.72 -13.11 -7.96
CA THR A 65 21.51 -12.68 -6.58
C THR A 65 20.97 -11.24 -6.52
N LEU A 66 21.52 -10.32 -7.32
CA LEU A 66 21.04 -8.94 -7.38
C LEU A 66 19.60 -8.87 -7.91
N ALA A 67 19.28 -9.61 -8.97
CA ALA A 67 17.93 -9.64 -9.54
C ALA A 67 16.89 -10.18 -8.54
N GLN A 68 17.25 -11.22 -7.78
CA GLN A 68 16.39 -11.76 -6.71
C GLN A 68 16.20 -10.76 -5.57
N ALA A 69 17.28 -10.08 -5.14
CA ALA A 69 17.22 -9.07 -4.09
C ALA A 69 16.35 -7.87 -4.50
N ASN A 70 16.47 -7.42 -5.76
CA ASN A 70 15.63 -6.36 -6.31
C ASN A 70 14.16 -6.81 -6.35
N THR A 71 13.88 -7.99 -6.88
CA THR A 71 12.51 -8.53 -6.92
C THR A 71 11.88 -8.62 -5.52
N TYR A 72 12.63 -9.07 -4.53
CA TYR A 72 12.17 -9.13 -3.15
C TYR A 72 11.87 -7.73 -2.60
N THR A 73 12.78 -6.79 -2.81
CA THR A 73 12.65 -5.40 -2.33
C THR A 73 11.49 -4.69 -3.01
N ASP A 74 11.36 -4.82 -4.33
CA ASP A 74 10.28 -4.23 -5.12
C ASP A 74 8.92 -4.80 -4.71
N ASN A 75 8.83 -6.11 -4.46
CA ASN A 75 7.60 -6.71 -3.96
C ASN A 75 7.26 -6.22 -2.57
N ALA A 76 8.24 -6.13 -1.65
CA ALA A 76 8.03 -5.63 -0.31
C ALA A 76 7.57 -4.16 -0.29
N ILE A 77 8.17 -3.31 -1.13
CA ILE A 77 7.80 -1.89 -1.28
C ILE A 77 6.41 -1.75 -1.93
N ASN A 78 6.08 -2.58 -2.92
CA ASN A 78 4.78 -2.51 -3.60
C ASN A 78 3.63 -3.08 -2.76
N THR A 79 3.90 -3.98 -1.82
CA THR A 79 2.92 -4.42 -0.82
C THR A 79 2.85 -3.45 0.36
N ARG A 80 2.60 -2.15 0.11
CA ARG A 80 2.28 -1.23 1.20
C ARG A 80 0.97 -1.67 1.86
N VAL A 81 1.08 -2.36 2.98
CA VAL A 81 -0.07 -2.74 3.80
C VAL A 81 -0.56 -1.48 4.48
N TYR A 82 -1.72 -0.98 4.07
CA TYR A 82 -2.36 0.11 4.79
C TYR A 82 -3.02 -0.43 6.05
N GLU A 83 -2.78 0.24 7.17
CA GLU A 83 -3.65 0.14 8.32
C GLU A 83 -4.88 1.02 8.09
N LYS A 84 -6.05 0.57 8.56
CA LYS A 84 -7.32 1.26 8.32
C LYS A 84 -8.07 1.42 9.63
N VAL A 85 -8.67 2.59 9.80
CA VAL A 85 -9.58 2.93 10.89
C VAL A 85 -10.84 3.53 10.31
N VAL A 86 -11.97 3.24 10.95
CA VAL A 86 -13.24 3.89 10.66
C VAL A 86 -13.64 4.69 11.88
N ILE A 87 -13.87 5.98 11.68
CA ILE A 87 -14.46 6.85 12.67
C ILE A 87 -15.93 7.00 12.34
N PHE A 88 -16.80 6.66 13.29
CA PHE A 88 -18.24 6.84 13.19
C PHE A 88 -18.70 8.00 14.06
N ALA A 89 -19.65 8.78 13.56
CA ALA A 89 -20.37 9.73 14.38
C ALA A 89 -21.85 9.83 14.03
N GLU A 90 -22.67 10.20 15.01
CA GLU A 90 -24.11 10.41 14.84
C GLU A 90 -24.47 11.86 15.16
N ASN A 91 -25.40 12.39 14.38
CA ASN A 91 -26.14 13.60 14.67
C ASN A 91 -27.58 13.17 15.01
N ALA A 92 -28.09 13.59 16.17
CA ALA A 92 -29.46 13.29 16.60
C ALA A 92 -30.46 14.42 16.27
N ALA A 93 -29.97 15.65 16.06
CA ALA A 93 -30.81 16.82 15.88
C ALA A 93 -31.32 16.99 14.44
N SER A 94 -32.50 17.60 14.30
CA SER A 94 -32.98 18.08 13.00
C SER A 94 -32.14 19.26 12.52
N ILE A 95 -31.85 19.30 11.22
CA ILE A 95 -31.23 20.47 10.60
C ILE A 95 -32.34 21.51 10.33
N VAL A 96 -32.65 22.34 11.33
CA VAL A 96 -33.75 23.32 11.29
C VAL A 96 -33.25 24.64 10.68
N GLY A 97 -33.22 24.72 9.35
CA GLY A 97 -32.83 25.93 8.62
C GLY A 97 -31.99 25.62 7.37
N ALA A 98 -32.13 26.43 6.31
CA ALA A 98 -31.25 26.33 5.15
C ALA A 98 -29.85 26.82 5.56
N GLY A 99 -28.81 26.03 5.31
CA GLY A 99 -27.45 26.34 5.76
C GLY A 99 -27.21 26.10 7.25
N ALA A 100 -28.21 25.61 8.01
CA ALA A 100 -27.99 25.18 9.37
C ALA A 100 -27.01 24.01 9.39
N THR A 101 -26.11 24.02 10.37
CA THR A 101 -25.06 23.01 10.54
C THR A 101 -25.28 22.30 11.87
N GLN A 102 -25.15 20.99 11.87
CA GLN A 102 -25.18 20.14 13.06
C GLN A 102 -23.90 19.30 13.12
N TRP A 103 -23.28 19.27 14.29
CA TRP A 103 -22.05 18.51 14.54
C TRP A 103 -22.38 17.05 14.86
N ALA A 104 -21.58 16.12 14.36
CA ALA A 104 -21.76 14.71 14.61
C ALA A 104 -20.63 14.22 15.51
N PHE A 105 -20.88 14.11 16.82
CA PHE A 105 -20.04 13.42 17.83
C PHE A 105 -20.82 13.00 19.09
N GLY A 106 -22.05 13.47 19.28
CA GLY A 106 -22.87 13.16 20.45
C GLY A 106 -24.14 14.01 20.45
N ASP A 107 -25.18 13.52 21.11
CA ASP A 107 -26.46 14.25 21.25
C ASP A 107 -26.28 15.50 22.11
N GLY A 108 -26.64 16.67 21.56
CA GLY A 108 -26.59 17.95 22.27
C GLY A 108 -25.21 18.61 22.39
N ASP A 109 -24.18 18.00 21.82
CA ASP A 109 -22.83 18.55 21.83
C ASP A 109 -22.74 19.81 20.94
N THR A 110 -22.26 20.91 21.53
CA THR A 110 -22.04 22.18 20.84
C THR A 110 -20.57 22.58 20.97
N GLY A 111 -20.01 23.19 19.93
CA GLY A 111 -18.61 23.61 19.91
C GLY A 111 -17.71 22.69 19.06
N GLY A 112 -16.41 22.99 19.06
CA GLY A 112 -15.44 22.34 18.20
C GLY A 112 -14.98 20.98 18.71
N ILE A 113 -15.86 19.98 18.69
CA ILE A 113 -15.53 18.61 19.12
C ILE A 113 -14.92 17.84 17.95
N GLY A 114 -13.89 17.05 18.24
CA GLY A 114 -13.26 16.16 17.28
C GLY A 114 -12.32 15.15 17.93
N ILE A 115 -11.68 14.35 17.09
CA ILE A 115 -10.74 13.32 17.52
C ILE A 115 -9.32 13.75 17.13
N PRO A 116 -8.40 13.99 18.08
CA PRO A 116 -7.01 14.27 17.77
C PRO A 116 -6.34 13.03 17.20
N LEU A 117 -5.70 13.17 16.04
CA LEU A 117 -4.92 12.10 15.42
C LEU A 117 -3.45 12.25 15.81
N VAL A 118 -2.85 11.17 16.30
CA VAL A 118 -1.46 11.17 16.80
C VAL A 118 -0.42 10.94 15.70
N GLU A 119 -0.85 10.47 14.54
CA GLU A 119 0.00 10.08 13.40
C GLU A 119 -0.55 10.71 12.12
N ASP A 120 0.22 10.64 11.04
CA ASP A 120 -0.26 11.03 9.70
C ASP A 120 -1.26 9.99 9.17
N TRP A 121 -2.39 10.48 8.66
CA TRP A 121 -3.45 9.66 8.07
C TRP A 121 -3.84 10.18 6.69
N GLU A 122 -4.51 9.34 5.91
CA GLU A 122 -5.19 9.70 4.68
C GLU A 122 -6.68 9.37 4.81
N LEU A 123 -7.54 10.36 4.58
CA LEU A 123 -8.97 10.12 4.32
C LEU A 123 -9.11 9.50 2.94
N PHE A 124 -9.69 8.30 2.85
CA PHE A 124 -9.84 7.61 1.56
C PHE A 124 -11.28 7.22 1.24
N ALA A 125 -12.18 7.19 2.21
CA ALA A 125 -13.61 7.01 1.94
C ALA A 125 -14.46 7.72 2.99
N VAL A 126 -15.70 8.00 2.62
CA VAL A 126 -16.73 8.59 3.47
C VAL A 126 -18.07 7.87 3.26
N SER A 127 -18.96 8.02 4.22
CA SER A 127 -20.34 7.60 4.08
C SER A 127 -21.25 8.46 4.92
N PHE A 128 -22.49 8.52 4.48
CA PHE A 128 -23.56 9.21 5.15
C PHE A 128 -24.82 8.36 5.07
N GLN A 129 -25.60 8.37 6.14
CA GLN A 129 -26.94 7.82 6.15
C GLN A 129 -27.87 8.75 6.93
N ALA A 130 -28.90 9.27 6.28
CA ALA A 130 -29.98 9.97 6.96
C ALA A 130 -30.94 8.96 7.63
N ARG A 131 -31.42 9.27 8.84
CA ARG A 131 -32.48 8.48 9.49
C ARG A 131 -33.82 8.72 8.79
N SER A 132 -34.16 9.98 8.53
CA SER A 132 -35.38 10.34 7.79
C SER A 132 -35.15 11.55 6.89
N VAL A 133 -35.79 11.52 5.73
CA VAL A 133 -35.80 12.60 4.74
C VAL A 133 -37.25 12.95 4.43
N THR A 134 -37.67 14.19 4.69
CA THR A 134 -39.07 14.63 4.54
C THR A 134 -39.33 15.35 3.21
N LEU A 135 -38.28 15.88 2.57
CA LEU A 135 -38.30 16.58 1.28
C LEU A 135 -37.04 16.22 0.48
N SER A 136 -37.07 16.28 -0.85
CA SER A 136 -35.86 16.01 -1.64
C SER A 136 -34.91 17.20 -1.48
N THR A 137 -33.65 16.95 -1.16
CA THR A 137 -32.65 18.01 -0.87
C THR A 137 -31.24 17.52 -1.13
N ASN A 138 -30.28 18.43 -1.10
CA ASN A 138 -28.87 18.08 -0.93
C ASN A 138 -28.44 18.24 0.53
N VAL A 139 -27.64 17.29 1.02
CA VAL A 139 -26.96 17.42 2.31
C VAL A 139 -25.46 17.37 2.08
N ASN A 140 -24.76 18.34 2.65
CA ASN A 140 -23.31 18.30 2.72
C ASN A 140 -22.91 17.57 3.99
N MET A 141 -22.02 16.60 3.85
CA MET A 141 -21.19 16.13 4.95
C MET A 141 -19.83 16.78 4.82
N ILE A 142 -19.33 17.29 5.94
CA ILE A 142 -18.13 18.09 6.03
C ILE A 142 -17.20 17.41 7.02
N VAL A 143 -16.01 17.04 6.55
CA VAL A 143 -14.88 16.67 7.38
C VAL A 143 -14.05 17.93 7.60
N ARG A 144 -13.80 18.29 8.86
CA ARG A 144 -13.12 19.54 9.24
C ARG A 144 -11.87 19.26 10.03
N ASN A 145 -10.91 20.16 9.89
CA ASN A 145 -9.83 20.33 10.85
C ASN A 145 -10.35 21.23 11.97
N MET A 146 -10.46 20.69 13.18
CA MET A 146 -10.97 21.41 14.34
C MET A 146 -9.93 22.33 14.97
N ASN A 147 -8.66 22.21 14.59
CA ASN A 147 -7.61 23.11 15.06
C ASN A 147 -7.78 24.53 14.49
N ASP A 148 -8.28 24.66 13.26
CA ASP A 148 -8.40 25.95 12.53
C ASP A 148 -9.76 26.15 11.83
N ALA A 149 -10.69 25.21 12.02
CA ALA A 149 -12.02 25.17 11.39
C ALA A 149 -12.03 25.03 9.86
N SER A 150 -10.89 24.75 9.22
CA SER A 150 -10.82 24.52 7.77
C SER A 150 -11.54 23.23 7.35
N ILE A 151 -12.01 23.20 6.11
CA ILE A 151 -12.65 22.02 5.51
C ILE A 151 -11.55 21.12 4.93
N LEU A 152 -11.44 19.91 5.46
CA LEU A 152 -10.56 18.88 4.90
C LEU A 152 -11.21 18.22 3.69
N TYR A 153 -12.52 17.95 3.79
CA TYR A 153 -13.28 17.35 2.72
C TYR A 153 -14.77 17.67 2.83
N LEU A 154 -15.44 17.82 1.70
CA LEU A 154 -16.88 18.06 1.62
C LEU A 154 -17.43 17.22 0.48
N PHE A 155 -18.50 16.46 0.76
CA PHE A 155 -19.31 15.84 -0.28
C PHE A 155 -20.77 16.21 -0.10
N THR A 156 -21.48 16.25 -1.23
CA THR A 156 -22.89 16.63 -1.31
C THR A 156 -23.71 15.43 -1.76
N ALA A 157 -24.57 14.94 -0.87
CA ALA A 157 -25.46 13.81 -1.08
C ALA A 157 -26.86 14.27 -1.52
N PRO A 158 -27.35 13.88 -2.71
CA PRO A 158 -28.70 14.23 -3.18
C PRO A 158 -29.79 13.30 -2.62
N LEU A 159 -30.46 13.71 -1.56
CA LEU A 159 -31.51 12.96 -0.88
C LEU A 159 -32.86 13.08 -1.60
N LEU A 160 -33.57 11.96 -1.78
CA LEU A 160 -34.87 11.89 -2.42
C LEU A 160 -35.93 11.30 -1.47
N VAL A 161 -37.17 11.82 -1.54
CA VAL A 161 -38.31 11.36 -0.72
C VAL A 161 -38.88 10.01 -1.19
N THR A 162 -38.70 9.66 -2.47
CA THR A 162 -39.40 8.51 -3.06
C THR A 162 -38.76 7.18 -2.59
N PRO A 163 -39.55 6.22 -2.07
CA PRO A 163 -39.04 4.98 -1.48
C PRO A 163 -38.41 4.07 -2.55
N PRO A 164 -37.34 3.32 -2.22
CA PRO A 164 -37.43 2.28 -1.19
C PRO A 164 -36.34 2.31 -0.10
N ALA A 165 -36.75 2.01 1.13
CA ALA A 165 -36.05 1.33 2.24
C ALA A 165 -34.62 1.75 2.70
N ALA A 166 -33.92 2.67 2.04
CA ALA A 166 -32.54 3.05 2.37
C ALA A 166 -32.36 4.57 2.32
N ASN A 167 -33.10 5.30 3.17
CA ASN A 167 -33.07 6.75 3.25
C ASN A 167 -31.63 7.27 3.27
N GLY A 168 -31.28 8.05 2.24
CA GLY A 168 -30.09 8.88 2.19
C GLY A 168 -28.77 8.16 2.47
N VAL A 169 -28.59 6.92 2.01
CA VAL A 169 -27.34 6.17 2.14
C VAL A 169 -26.38 6.54 1.00
N TYR A 170 -25.19 7.03 1.34
CA TYR A 170 -24.12 7.35 0.40
C TYR A 170 -22.82 6.78 0.93
N THR A 171 -22.03 6.25 0.02
CA THR A 171 -20.64 5.90 0.27
C THR A 171 -19.84 6.40 -0.91
N GLU A 172 -18.71 7.05 -0.65
CA GLU A 172 -17.79 7.52 -1.68
C GLU A 172 -16.38 7.05 -1.35
N LEU A 173 -15.74 6.40 -2.31
CA LEU A 173 -14.31 6.15 -2.31
C LEU A 173 -13.64 7.30 -3.03
N LEU A 174 -12.72 7.99 -2.36
CA LEU A 174 -12.05 9.15 -2.94
C LEU A 174 -11.06 8.70 -4.01
N ALA A 175 -11.15 9.33 -5.19
CA ALA A 175 -10.19 9.09 -6.28
C ALA A 175 -8.77 9.51 -5.89
N THR A 176 -8.65 10.55 -5.07
CA THR A 176 -7.38 10.98 -4.47
C THR A 176 -7.60 11.11 -2.96
N PRO A 177 -6.94 10.28 -2.14
CA PRO A 177 -6.99 10.39 -0.69
C PRO A 177 -6.54 11.79 -0.24
N VAL A 178 -7.18 12.30 0.82
CA VAL A 178 -6.83 13.59 1.40
C VAL A 178 -5.85 13.37 2.55
N PRO A 179 -4.63 13.95 2.50
CA PRO A 179 -3.67 13.83 3.58
C PRO A 179 -4.15 14.61 4.82
N ILE A 180 -3.99 14.01 5.99
CA ILE A 180 -4.34 14.56 7.29
C ILE A 180 -3.10 14.46 8.18
N PRO A 181 -2.38 15.57 8.40
CA PRO A 181 -1.16 15.56 9.20
C PRO A 181 -1.41 15.17 10.66
N ALA A 182 -0.40 14.57 11.30
CA ALA A 182 -0.35 14.32 12.73
C ALA A 182 -0.63 15.60 13.53
N GLY A 183 -1.36 15.46 14.64
CA GLY A 183 -1.83 16.58 15.46
C GLY A 183 -3.11 17.25 14.94
N THR A 184 -3.64 16.84 13.79
CA THR A 184 -4.95 17.30 13.31
C THR A 184 -6.06 16.73 14.20
N THR A 185 -6.96 17.59 14.68
CA THR A 185 -8.20 17.17 15.33
C THR A 185 -9.30 17.07 14.29
N ILE A 186 -9.72 15.86 13.93
CA ILE A 186 -10.75 15.65 12.90
C ILE A 186 -12.16 15.83 13.47
N GLY A 187 -12.99 16.60 12.77
CA GLY A 187 -14.38 16.85 13.14
C GLY A 187 -15.37 16.60 12.01
N PHE A 188 -16.64 16.36 12.35
CA PHE A 188 -17.71 16.10 11.39
C PHE A 188 -18.89 17.04 11.57
N ALA A 189 -19.38 17.55 10.44
CA ALA A 189 -20.58 18.37 10.41
C ALA A 189 -21.48 17.95 9.24
N THR A 190 -22.78 18.12 9.45
CA THR A 190 -23.79 17.96 8.40
C THR A 190 -24.50 19.29 8.22
N SER A 191 -24.71 19.69 6.96
CA SER A 191 -25.46 20.90 6.63
C SER A 191 -26.44 20.62 5.51
N SER A 192 -27.69 21.05 5.65
CA SER A 192 -28.69 20.93 4.59
C SER A 192 -28.74 22.21 3.76
N VAL A 193 -28.93 22.07 2.44
CA VAL A 193 -29.23 23.24 1.59
C VAL A 193 -30.66 23.75 1.77
N SER A 194 -31.56 22.94 2.35
CA SER A 194 -32.97 23.27 2.60
C SER A 194 -33.38 22.95 4.05
N ALA A 195 -34.18 23.84 4.67
CA ALA A 195 -34.55 23.75 6.09
C ALA A 195 -35.43 22.53 6.44
N GLY A 196 -35.16 21.87 7.57
CA GLY A 196 -36.08 20.90 8.20
C GLY A 196 -36.21 19.55 7.49
N VAL A 197 -35.33 19.28 6.53
CA VAL A 197 -35.48 18.16 5.59
C VAL A 197 -34.90 16.84 6.11
N VAL A 198 -33.86 16.91 6.95
CA VAL A 198 -33.19 15.74 7.52
C VAL A 198 -33.25 15.79 9.03
N THR A 199 -33.70 14.67 9.62
CA THR A 199 -33.70 14.45 11.06
C THR A 199 -32.86 13.22 11.34
N GLY A 200 -31.78 13.41 12.10
CA GLY A 200 -30.83 12.37 12.43
C GLY A 200 -29.97 11.93 11.24
N ALA A 201 -28.67 11.79 11.45
CA ALA A 201 -27.75 11.29 10.44
C ALA A 201 -26.58 10.55 11.05
N ARG A 202 -26.06 9.58 10.31
CA ARG A 202 -24.85 8.84 10.65
C ARG A 202 -23.81 9.14 9.60
N VAL A 203 -22.61 9.42 10.05
CA VAL A 203 -21.46 9.66 9.21
C VAL A 203 -20.37 8.69 9.56
N ALA A 204 -19.63 8.26 8.55
CA ALA A 204 -18.39 7.57 8.78
C ALA A 204 -17.30 8.13 7.87
N VAL A 205 -16.09 8.10 8.41
CA VAL A 205 -14.87 8.47 7.72
C VAL A 205 -13.89 7.31 7.84
N TRP A 206 -13.36 6.91 6.68
CA TRP A 206 -12.37 5.86 6.59
C TRP A 206 -11.01 6.50 6.40
N LEU A 207 -10.16 6.26 7.39
CA LEU A 207 -8.78 6.68 7.40
C LEU A 207 -7.90 5.48 7.10
N ARG A 208 -6.80 5.73 6.41
CA ARG A 208 -5.72 4.77 6.24
C ARG A 208 -4.39 5.42 6.48
N ARG A 209 -3.40 4.65 6.90
CA ARG A 209 -2.03 5.11 7.00
C ARG A 209 -1.06 4.03 6.56
N HIS A 210 0.15 4.45 6.24
CA HIS A 210 1.26 3.52 6.17
C HIS A 210 1.75 3.26 7.61
N PRO A 211 1.88 2.00 8.03
CA PRO A 211 2.65 1.69 9.23
C PRO A 211 4.10 2.13 8.97
N ASP A 212 4.66 2.83 9.95
CA ASP A 212 6.08 3.20 9.96
C ASP A 212 7.01 1.98 10.05
#